data_AF-A0AAD6PGL2-F1
#
_entry.id   AF-A0AAD6PGL2-F1
#
_cell.length_a   1.000
_cell.length_b   1.000
_cell.length_c   1.000
_cell.angle_alpha   90.00
_cell.angle_beta   90.00
_cell.angle_gamma   90.00
#
_symmetry.space_group_name_H-M   'P 1'
#
loop_
_entity.id
_entity.type
_entity.pdbx_description
1 polymer ?
#
loop_
_entity_poly.entity_id
_entity_poly.type
_entity_poly.pdbx_seq_one_letter_code
_entity_poly.pdbx_strand_id
1 'polypeptide(L)'
;MAVVFNKELKPTDIHHRFSFPSRSLQYVDFAGEFSADLRVQDSNGELRLIRCRKRAGDYAKPELSKGWRKYATDYELRVGDRAVLLAEEDLRLGSQFRMEAKRRIILLGQEVWGDLPRAN
;
A
#
# COMPACT_ATOMS: atom_id res chain seq x y z
N MET A 1 14.85 4.72 2.90
CA MET A 1 13.47 4.37 2.51
C MET A 1 12.58 5.61 2.59
N ALA A 2 11.91 5.98 1.50
CA ALA A 2 10.98 7.11 1.47
C ALA A 2 9.53 6.65 1.64
N VAL A 3 8.71 7.40 2.36
CA VAL A 3 7.27 7.08 2.50
C VAL A 3 6.53 7.51 1.24
N VAL A 4 6.02 6.52 0.50
CA VAL A 4 5.16 6.76 -0.67
C VAL A 4 3.78 7.21 -0.19
N PHE A 5 3.19 6.45 0.73
CA PHE A 5 2.01 6.88 1.48
C PHE A 5 1.94 6.22 2.85
N ASN A 6 1.24 6.89 3.77
CA ASN A 6 0.77 6.33 5.03
C ASN A 6 -0.71 6.73 5.14
N LYS A 7 -1.60 5.74 5.09
CA LYS A 7 -3.04 6.00 4.95
C LYS A 7 -3.85 5.13 5.90
N GLU A 8 -4.72 5.78 6.66
CA GLU A 8 -5.81 5.12 7.37
C GLU A 8 -6.94 4.76 6.40
N LEU A 9 -7.36 3.49 6.45
CA LEU A 9 -8.22 2.86 5.47
C LEU A 9 -9.68 3.27 5.70
N LYS A 10 -10.31 3.76 4.62
CA LYS A 10 -11.72 4.11 4.59
C LYS A 10 -12.55 2.92 4.07
N PRO A 11 -13.89 2.94 4.22
CA PRO A 11 -14.75 1.89 3.66
C PRO A 11 -14.50 1.65 2.15
N THR A 12 -14.25 2.71 1.39
CA THR A 12 -13.95 2.59 -0.05
C THR A 12 -12.63 1.89 -0.32
N ASP A 13 -11.63 2.04 0.54
CA ASP A 13 -10.33 1.41 0.38
C ASP A 13 -10.40 -0.10 0.61
N ILE A 14 -11.22 -0.55 1.55
CA ILE A 14 -11.42 -1.97 1.85
C ILE A 14 -12.34 -2.64 0.81
N HIS A 15 -13.50 -2.02 0.53
CA HIS A 15 -14.56 -2.69 -0.23
C HIS A 15 -14.53 -2.43 -1.73
N HIS A 16 -13.86 -1.37 -2.18
CA HIS A 16 -13.92 -0.94 -3.59
C HIS A 16 -12.53 -0.71 -4.20
N ARG A 17 -11.95 0.47 -3.97
CA ARG A 17 -10.69 0.92 -4.58
C ARG A 17 -9.88 1.66 -3.54
N PHE A 18 -8.63 1.25 -3.38
CA PHE A 18 -7.68 1.99 -2.56
C PHE A 18 -7.12 3.15 -3.35
N SER A 19 -7.37 4.39 -2.91
CA SER A 19 -6.83 5.58 -3.57
C SER A 19 -5.88 6.35 -2.66
N PHE A 20 -4.84 6.97 -3.21
CA PHE A 20 -3.83 7.65 -2.40
C PHE A 20 -3.42 8.99 -3.03
N PRO A 21 -2.67 9.86 -2.31
CA PRO A 21 -2.36 11.20 -2.80
C PRO A 21 -1.57 11.18 -4.11
N SER A 22 -1.91 12.06 -5.06
CA SER A 22 -1.27 12.12 -6.39
C SER A 22 0.23 12.41 -6.33
N ARG A 23 0.73 13.11 -5.30
CA ARG A 23 2.18 13.34 -5.09
C ARG A 23 2.98 12.04 -5.03
N SER A 24 2.34 10.94 -4.61
CA SER A 24 2.98 9.63 -4.49
C SER A 24 3.32 9.01 -5.86
N LEU A 25 2.74 9.53 -6.95
CA LEU A 25 3.06 9.10 -8.31
C LEU A 25 4.52 9.36 -8.70
N GLN A 26 5.21 10.31 -8.04
CA GLN A 26 6.63 10.57 -8.29
C GLN A 26 7.54 9.35 -8.02
N TYR A 27 7.04 8.38 -7.23
CA TYR A 27 7.77 7.15 -6.92
C TYR A 27 7.46 5.99 -7.87
N VAL A 28 6.49 6.15 -8.78
CA VAL A 28 6.03 5.07 -9.65
C VAL A 28 6.36 5.41 -11.09
N ASP A 29 7.20 4.59 -11.71
CA ASP A 29 7.42 4.64 -13.15
C ASP A 29 6.29 3.89 -13.87
N PHE A 30 5.63 4.58 -14.80
CA PHE A 30 4.55 4.05 -15.62
C PHE A 30 4.98 3.68 -17.03
N ALA A 31 6.23 3.96 -17.43
CA ALA A 31 6.74 3.69 -18.77
C ALA A 31 5.82 4.20 -19.91
N GLY A 32 5.21 5.38 -19.72
CA GLY A 32 4.28 5.98 -20.68
C GLY A 32 2.82 5.50 -20.59
N GLU A 33 2.51 4.50 -19.76
CA GLU A 33 1.19 3.91 -19.62
C GLU A 33 0.34 4.58 -18.51
N PHE A 34 -0.93 4.15 -18.38
CA PHE A 34 -1.83 4.54 -17.29
C PHE A 34 -1.79 3.58 -16.09
N SER A 35 -1.03 2.50 -16.15
CA SER A 35 -0.89 1.54 -15.06
C SER A 35 0.49 0.90 -14.98
N ALA A 36 0.93 0.59 -13.77
CA ALA A 36 2.18 -0.10 -13.49
C ALA A 36 1.97 -1.19 -12.43
N ASP A 37 2.62 -2.34 -12.57
CA ASP A 37 2.63 -3.38 -11.54
C ASP A 37 3.80 -3.12 -10.58
N LEU A 38 3.46 -2.77 -9.35
CA LEU A 38 4.43 -2.51 -8.29
C LEU A 38 4.92 -3.85 -7.72
N ARG A 39 6.24 -4.05 -7.65
CA ARG A 39 6.84 -5.17 -6.91
C ARG A 39 6.95 -4.80 -5.45
N VAL A 40 6.12 -5.42 -4.62
CA VAL A 40 5.94 -5.08 -3.21
C VAL A 40 6.36 -6.27 -2.36
N GLN A 41 7.30 -6.07 -1.44
CA GLN A 41 7.54 -7.03 -0.36
C GLN A 41 6.55 -6.74 0.78
N ASP A 42 5.84 -7.77 1.25
CA ASP A 42 4.96 -7.63 2.41
C ASP A 42 5.71 -7.83 3.74
N SER A 43 5.01 -7.66 4.87
CA SER A 43 5.61 -7.83 6.20
C SER A 43 6.01 -9.28 6.51
N ASN A 44 5.53 -10.26 5.74
CA ASN A 44 5.97 -11.66 5.81
C ASN A 44 7.19 -11.95 4.90
N GLY A 45 7.71 -10.94 4.21
CA GLY A 45 8.85 -11.08 3.30
C GLY A 45 8.49 -11.59 1.90
N GLU A 46 7.20 -11.80 1.60
CA GLU A 46 6.76 -12.29 0.29
C GLU A 46 6.69 -11.18 -0.76
N LEU A 47 7.15 -11.48 -1.97
CA LEU A 47 7.01 -10.61 -3.13
C LEU A 47 5.62 -10.73 -3.75
N ARG A 48 4.95 -9.59 -3.90
CA ARG A 48 3.61 -9.45 -4.47
C ARG A 48 3.60 -8.43 -5.58
N LEU A 49 2.72 -8.63 -6.54
CA LEU A 49 2.41 -7.64 -7.57
C LEU A 49 1.11 -6.91 -7.22
N ILE A 50 1.20 -5.59 -7.02
CA ILE A 50 0.04 -4.74 -6.80
C ILE A 50 -0.02 -3.71 -7.93
N ARG A 51 -1.12 -3.68 -8.68
CA ARG A 51 -1.27 -2.78 -9.82
C ARG A 51 -1.68 -1.39 -9.37
N CYS A 52 -0.82 -0.40 -9.62
CA CYS A 52 -1.15 1.00 -9.53
C CYS A 52 -1.73 1.49 -10.87
N ARG A 53 -2.81 2.27 -10.81
CA ARG A 53 -3.38 2.98 -11.96
C ARG A 53 -3.40 4.47 -11.66
N LYS A 54 -3.18 5.30 -12.68
CA LYS A 54 -3.43 6.74 -12.64
C LYS A 54 -4.56 7.08 -13.60
N ARG A 55 -5.44 8.01 -13.22
CA ARG A 55 -6.46 8.54 -14.13
C ARG A 55 -5.84 9.53 -15.11
N ALA A 56 -6.42 9.63 -16.31
CA ALA A 56 -6.10 10.71 -17.24
C ALA A 56 -6.69 12.04 -16.74
N GLY A 57 -6.00 13.15 -17.02
CA GLY A 57 -6.41 14.52 -16.68
C GLY A 57 -5.67 15.15 -15.48
N ASP A 58 -6.02 16.40 -15.17
CA ASP A 58 -5.29 17.26 -14.22
C ASP A 58 -5.29 16.72 -12.78
N TYR A 59 -6.27 15.89 -12.44
CA TYR A 59 -6.36 15.21 -11.15
C TYR A 59 -6.14 13.71 -11.30
N ALA A 60 -4.90 13.35 -11.66
CA ALA A 60 -4.41 11.98 -11.83
C ALA A 60 -4.35 11.23 -10.48
N LYS A 61 -5.51 11.05 -9.83
CA LYS A 61 -5.59 10.36 -8.54
C LYS A 61 -5.20 8.89 -8.73
N PRO A 62 -4.14 8.41 -8.06
CA PRO A 62 -3.75 7.02 -8.18
C PRO A 62 -4.67 6.09 -7.39
N GLU A 63 -4.82 4.88 -7.91
CA GLU A 63 -5.53 3.79 -7.25
C GLU A 63 -4.71 2.49 -7.29
N LEU A 64 -4.66 1.76 -6.17
CA LEU A 64 -4.24 0.36 -6.14
C LEU A 64 -5.43 -0.51 -6.53
N SER A 65 -5.24 -1.35 -7.53
CA SER A 65 -6.30 -2.11 -8.18
C SER A 65 -6.08 -3.62 -7.99
N LYS A 66 -5.51 -4.32 -8.98
CA LYS A 66 -5.16 -5.74 -8.88
C LYS A 66 -4.17 -5.97 -7.73
N GLY A 67 -4.34 -7.06 -6.99
CA GLY A 67 -3.47 -7.42 -5.86
C GLY A 67 -3.88 -6.79 -4.52
N TRP A 68 -4.43 -5.57 -4.52
CA TRP A 68 -4.81 -4.87 -3.29
C TRP A 68 -5.85 -5.63 -2.46
N ARG A 69 -6.98 -6.03 -3.04
CA ARG A 69 -8.04 -6.75 -2.30
C ARG A 69 -7.52 -8.06 -1.70
N LYS A 70 -6.67 -8.78 -2.43
CA LYS A 70 -6.05 -10.00 -1.90
C LYS A 70 -5.14 -9.68 -0.71
N TYR A 71 -4.30 -8.65 -0.81
CA TYR A 71 -3.48 -8.19 0.32
C TYR A 71 -4.36 -7.82 1.52
N ALA A 72 -5.43 -7.04 1.31
CA ALA A 72 -6.34 -6.66 2.39
C ALA A 72 -7.02 -7.87 3.05
N THR A 73 -7.42 -8.88 2.28
CA THR A 73 -7.94 -10.14 2.81
C THR A 73 -6.89 -10.93 3.56
N ASP A 74 -5.70 -11.14 2.97
CA ASP A 74 -4.61 -11.93 3.54
C ASP A 74 -4.10 -11.33 4.88
N TYR A 75 -4.27 -10.03 5.11
CA TYR A 75 -3.89 -9.32 6.35
C TYR A 75 -5.09 -8.93 7.24
N GLU A 76 -6.29 -9.40 6.88
CA GLU A 76 -7.55 -9.07 7.57
C GLU A 76 -7.71 -7.57 7.87
N LEU A 77 -7.38 -6.73 6.88
CA LEU A 77 -7.49 -5.29 6.99
C LEU A 77 -8.94 -4.87 7.12
N ARG A 78 -9.19 -3.91 8.00
CA ARG A 78 -10.50 -3.34 8.32
C ARG A 78 -10.45 -1.82 8.19
N VAL A 79 -11.64 -1.22 8.15
CA VAL A 79 -11.77 0.25 8.21
C VAL A 79 -11.12 0.75 9.51
N GLY A 80 -10.27 1.77 9.39
CA GLY A 80 -9.50 2.31 10.52
C GLY A 80 -8.10 1.71 10.71
N ASP A 81 -7.76 0.61 10.03
CA ASP A 81 -6.36 0.15 9.96
C ASP A 81 -5.52 1.09 9.06
N ARG A 82 -4.20 0.95 9.10
CA ARG A 82 -3.27 1.69 8.24
C ARG A 82 -2.58 0.78 7.24
N ALA A 83 -2.46 1.28 6.02
CA ALA A 83 -1.54 0.76 5.02
C ALA A 83 -0.42 1.78 4.79
N VAL A 84 0.83 1.31 4.85
CA VAL A 84 2.03 2.12 4.61
C VAL A 84 2.79 1.51 3.45
N LEU A 85 3.09 2.31 2.43
CA LEU A 85 3.96 1.92 1.33
C LEU A 85 5.25 2.72 1.41
N LEU A 86 6.37 2.00 1.45
CA LEU A 86 7.72 2.53 1.51
C LEU A 86 8.43 2.23 0.20
N ALA A 87 9.17 3.19 -0.35
CA ALA A 87 10.06 2.97 -1.47
C ALA A 87 11.37 2.32 -0.99
N GLU A 88 11.74 1.23 -1.63
CA GLU A 88 13.00 0.53 -1.40
C GLU A 88 14.12 1.19 -2.20
N GLU A 89 15.28 1.34 -1.57
CA GLU A 89 16.48 1.89 -2.21
C GLU A 89 17.43 0.78 -2.69
N ASP A 90 17.37 -0.40 -2.06
CA ASP A 90 18.21 -1.54 -2.42
C ASP A 90 17.55 -2.39 -3.51
N LEU A 91 18.00 -2.18 -4.75
CA LEU A 91 17.53 -2.91 -5.92
C LEU A 91 17.86 -4.41 -5.88
N ARG A 92 18.73 -4.88 -4.98
CA ARG A 92 19.08 -6.30 -4.82
C ARG A 92 17.95 -7.12 -4.19
N LEU A 93 17.01 -6.48 -3.52
CA LEU A 93 15.88 -7.14 -2.84
C LEU A 93 14.84 -7.71 -3.81
N GLY A 94 14.87 -7.29 -5.09
CA GLY A 94 13.87 -7.69 -6.10
C GLY A 94 12.50 -7.03 -5.92
N SER A 95 12.24 -6.39 -4.77
CA SER A 95 11.15 -5.46 -4.53
C SER A 95 11.54 -4.03 -4.88
N GLN A 96 10.54 -3.24 -5.29
CA GLN A 96 10.65 -1.79 -5.45
C GLN A 96 10.07 -1.06 -4.23
N PHE A 97 9.17 -1.74 -3.52
CA PHE A 97 8.47 -1.19 -2.37
C PHE A 97 8.31 -2.23 -1.27
N ARG A 98 8.06 -1.75 -0.06
CA ARG A 98 7.56 -2.53 1.06
C ARG A 98 6.21 -2.04 1.49
N MET A 99 5.28 -2.96 1.73
CA MET A 99 3.94 -2.66 2.24
C MET A 99 3.76 -3.20 3.65
N GLU A 100 3.36 -2.32 4.54
CA GLU A 100 3.06 -2.64 5.93
C GLU A 100 1.58 -2.41 6.23
N ALA A 101 0.98 -3.40 6.88
CA ALA A 101 -0.35 -3.33 7.46
C ALA A 101 -0.20 -3.03 8.95
N LYS A 102 -0.91 -2.03 9.47
CA LYS A 102 -0.86 -1.66 10.89
C LYS A 102 -2.25 -1.50 11.48
N ARG A 103 -2.41 -1.87 12.75
CA ARG A 103 -3.65 -1.68 13.52
C ARG A 103 -3.38 -0.82 14.75
N ARG A 104 -4.34 0.06 15.03
CA ARG A 104 -4.36 0.86 16.25
C ARG A 104 -4.53 -0.06 17.45
N ILE A 105 -3.62 0.02 18.41
CA ILE A 105 -3.65 -0.72 19.68
C ILE A 105 -3.41 0.26 20.83
N ILE A 106 -3.98 -0.03 22.00
CA ILE A 106 -3.70 0.70 23.23
C ILE A 106 -2.72 -0.13 24.05
N LEU A 107 -1.50 0.36 24.21
CA LEU A 107 -0.47 -0.26 25.06
C LEU A 107 -0.15 0.69 26.20
N LEU A 108 -0.31 0.22 27.45
CA LEU A 108 -0.04 1.00 28.66
C LEU A 108 -0.76 2.37 28.68
N GLY A 109 -1.99 2.43 28.16
CA GLY A 109 -2.78 3.66 28.08
C GLY A 109 -2.40 4.60 26.93
N GLN A 110 -1.44 4.24 26.09
CA GLN A 110 -1.02 5.02 24.93
C GLN A 110 -1.50 4.37 23.62
N GLU A 111 -2.00 5.19 22.70
CA GLU A 111 -2.33 4.74 21.35
C GLU A 111 -1.06 4.57 20.52
N VAL A 112 -0.84 3.37 19.99
CA VAL A 112 0.26 3.07 19.06
C VAL A 112 -0.25 2.26 17.87
N TRP A 113 0.56 2.20 16.80
CA TRP A 113 0.27 1.41 15.60
C TRP A 113 1.14 0.16 15.58
N GLY A 114 0.55 -0.99 15.82
CA GLY A 114 1.23 -2.29 15.76
C GLY A 114 1.16 -2.89 14.36
N ASP A 115 2.21 -3.58 13.94
CA ASP A 115 2.23 -4.32 12.68
C ASP A 115 1.24 -5.50 12.72
N LEU A 116 0.51 -5.69 11.62
CA LEU A 116 -0.34 -6.85 11.42
C LEU A 116 0.43 -7.95 10.69
N PRO A 117 0.54 -9.16 11.27
CA PRO A 117 1.03 -10.31 10.53
C PRO A 117 -0.03 -10.73 9.51
N ARG A 118 0.41 -11.51 8.52
CA ARG A 118 -0.51 -12.18 7.60
C ARG A 118 -1.38 -13.18 8.38
N ALA A 119 -2.65 -13.27 8.02
CA ALA A 119 -3.53 -14.32 8.51
C ALA A 119 -3.14 -15.68 7.90
N ASN A 120 -3.14 -16.72 8.74
CA ASN A 120 -2.82 -18.10 8.37
C ASN A 120 -3.84 -18.70 7.41
#